data_AF-A0A5N1L6M8-F1
#
_entry.id   AF-A0A5N1L6M8-F1
#
_cell.length_a   1.000
_cell.length_b   1.000
_cell.length_c   1.000
_cell.angle_alpha   90.00
_cell.angle_beta   90.00
_cell.angle_gamma   90.00
#
_symmetry.space_group_name_H-M   'P 1'
#
loop_
_entity.id
_entity.type
_entity.pdbx_description
1 polymer ?
#
loop_
_entity_poly.entity_id
_entity_poly.type
_entity_poly.pdbx_seq_one_letter_code
_entity_poly.pdbx_strand_id
1 'polypeptide(L)'
;MSRQYRDRVQDLSRRAEQVRKSLDPDPPDDDRAMEILREGFGPTVALYCEARTGESWVRFSDSEFERLERTMNDWLRCYAACYGVEVAGSYSVRAAAELLVDTHNVQDVAMLLTGIPER
;
A
#
# COMPACT_ATOMS: atom_id res chain seq x y z
N MET A 1 -10.98 -3.17 16.32
CA MET A 1 -9.66 -3.79 16.01
C MET A 1 -8.83 -4.07 17.28
N SER A 2 -7.98 -5.11 17.31
CA SER A 2 -7.02 -5.30 18.43
C SER A 2 -5.96 -4.19 18.39
N ARG A 3 -5.42 -3.79 19.55
CA ARG A 3 -4.40 -2.72 19.66
C ARG A 3 -3.23 -2.93 18.69
N GLN A 4 -2.85 -4.19 18.48
CA GLN A 4 -1.76 -4.59 17.58
C GLN A 4 -1.94 -4.13 16.12
N TYR A 5 -3.13 -4.31 15.53
CA TYR A 5 -3.35 -3.86 14.15
C TYR A 5 -3.38 -2.32 14.05
N ARG A 6 -3.84 -1.62 15.10
CA ARG A 6 -3.85 -0.15 15.14
C ARG A 6 -2.45 0.41 15.06
N ASP A 7 -1.58 -0.15 15.89
CA ASP A 7 -0.19 0.27 15.99
C ASP A 7 0.53 -0.02 14.66
N ARG A 8 0.30 -1.19 14.04
CA ARG A 8 0.84 -1.54 12.71
C ARG A 8 0.40 -0.58 11.60
N VAL A 9 -0.88 -0.23 11.52
CA VAL A 9 -1.37 0.76 10.53
C VAL A 9 -0.76 2.13 10.77
N GLN A 10 -0.64 2.55 12.04
CA GLN A 10 -0.02 3.83 12.37
C GLN A 10 1.46 3.88 11.99
N ASP A 11 2.20 2.79 12.19
CA ASP A 11 3.61 2.70 11.83
C ASP A 11 3.81 2.73 10.30
N LEU A 12 2.98 2.01 9.54
CA LEU A 12 3.01 2.07 8.07
C LEU A 12 2.67 3.47 7.56
N SER A 13 1.67 4.14 8.13
CA SER A 13 1.29 5.51 7.78
C SER A 13 2.43 6.51 8.04
N ARG A 14 3.10 6.40 9.20
CA ARG A 14 4.25 7.25 9.52
C ARG A 14 5.41 7.02 8.55
N ARG A 15 5.68 5.76 8.21
CA ARG A 15 6.74 5.41 7.25
C ARG A 15 6.43 5.94 5.85
N ALA A 16 5.19 5.82 5.38
CA ALA A 16 4.79 6.39 4.08
C ALA A 16 5.07 7.90 4.02
N GLU A 17 4.76 8.63 5.11
CA GLU A 17 5.04 10.05 5.19
C GLU A 17 6.55 10.36 5.15
N GLN A 18 7.37 9.57 5.84
CA GLN A 18 8.83 9.73 5.85
C GLN A 18 9.43 9.44 4.48
N VAL A 19 9.02 8.34 3.85
CA VAL A 19 9.47 7.96 2.51
C VAL A 19 9.11 9.04 1.51
N ARG A 20 7.87 9.52 1.51
CA ARG A 20 7.45 10.61 0.61
C ARG A 20 8.34 11.85 0.71
N LYS A 21 8.80 12.20 1.91
CA LYS A 21 9.69 13.36 2.14
C LYS A 21 11.13 13.13 1.68
N SER A 22 11.52 11.87 1.48
CA SER A 22 12.89 11.48 1.11
C SER A 22 13.05 11.13 -0.37
N LEU A 23 11.97 11.14 -1.16
CA LEU A 23 12.02 10.77 -2.57
C LEU A 23 12.64 11.90 -3.39
N ASP A 24 13.62 11.55 -4.21
CA ASP A 24 14.26 12.42 -5.20
C ASP A 24 14.44 11.63 -6.52
N PRO A 25 13.36 11.45 -7.31
CA PRO A 25 13.27 10.43 -8.34
C PRO A 25 13.81 10.86 -9.71
N ASP A 26 14.87 11.68 -9.75
CA ASP A 26 15.57 12.03 -10.99
C ASP A 26 16.98 11.41 -11.03
N PRO A 27 17.20 10.32 -11.81
CA PRO A 27 16.26 9.61 -12.69
C PRO A 27 15.30 8.66 -11.94
N PRO A 28 14.31 8.03 -12.64
CA PRO A 28 13.48 6.99 -12.05
C PRO A 28 14.29 5.88 -11.36
N ASP A 29 13.77 5.40 -10.22
CA ASP A 29 14.46 4.45 -9.34
C ASP A 29 13.61 3.19 -9.10
N ASP A 30 13.85 2.16 -9.93
CA ASP A 30 13.16 0.87 -9.87
C ASP A 30 13.43 0.11 -8.57
N ASP A 31 14.66 0.17 -8.04
CA ASP A 31 15.03 -0.51 -6.81
C ASP A 31 14.26 0.10 -5.63
N ARG A 32 14.18 1.43 -5.58
CA ARG A 32 13.39 2.15 -4.58
C ARG A 32 11.89 1.89 -4.73
N ALA A 33 11.39 1.80 -5.96
CA ALA A 33 10.00 1.44 -6.23
C ALA A 33 9.68 0.05 -5.66
N MET A 34 10.56 -0.94 -5.87
CA MET A 34 10.40 -2.29 -5.33
C MET A 34 10.51 -2.34 -3.80
N GLU A 35 11.37 -1.54 -3.19
CA GLU A 35 11.45 -1.40 -1.73
C GLU A 35 10.13 -0.86 -1.15
N ILE A 36 9.58 0.20 -1.74
CA ILE A 36 8.28 0.78 -1.35
C ILE A 36 7.16 -0.27 -1.41
N LEU A 37 7.15 -1.10 -2.46
CA LEU A 37 6.16 -2.16 -2.60
C LEU A 37 6.31 -3.23 -1.53
N ARG A 38 7.54 -3.68 -1.26
CA ARG A 38 7.82 -4.76 -0.31
C ARG A 38 7.67 -4.34 1.15
N GLU A 39 8.03 -3.11 1.48
CA GLU A 39 8.10 -2.64 2.88
C GLU A 39 6.90 -1.78 3.30
N GLY A 40 6.14 -1.27 2.33
CA GLY A 40 5.03 -0.36 2.56
C GLY A 40 3.69 -0.88 2.03
N PHE A 41 3.53 -0.90 0.72
CA PHE A 41 2.26 -1.25 0.07
C PHE A 41 1.83 -2.69 0.38
N GLY A 42 2.70 -3.67 0.14
CA GLY A 42 2.44 -5.09 0.40
C GLY A 42 2.04 -5.39 1.84
N PRO A 43 2.82 -4.95 2.85
CA PRO A 43 2.44 -5.09 4.26
C PRO A 43 1.10 -4.44 4.61
N THR A 44 0.75 -3.32 3.95
CA THR A 44 -0.56 -2.66 4.16
C THR A 44 -1.71 -3.51 3.62
N VAL A 45 -1.56 -4.11 2.43
CA VAL A 45 -2.56 -5.03 1.86
C VAL A 45 -2.65 -6.32 2.68
N ALA A 46 -1.51 -6.87 3.12
CA ALA A 46 -1.46 -8.07 3.96
C ALA A 46 -2.22 -7.88 5.28
N LEU A 47 -2.14 -6.70 5.92
CA LEU A 47 -2.92 -6.38 7.12
C LEU A 47 -4.43 -6.49 6.89
N TYR A 48 -4.93 -6.06 5.72
CA TYR A 48 -6.33 -6.23 5.37
C TYR A 48 -6.70 -7.71 5.24
N CYS A 49 -5.86 -8.49 4.55
CA CYS A 49 -6.07 -9.93 4.38
C CYS A 49 -6.07 -10.66 5.73
N GLU A 50 -5.06 -10.44 6.58
CA GLU A 50 -4.95 -11.02 7.93
C GLU A 50 -6.20 -10.77 8.78
N ALA A 51 -6.71 -9.53 8.75
CA ALA A 51 -7.93 -9.17 9.50
C ALA A 51 -9.20 -9.88 8.99
N ARG A 52 -9.20 -10.36 7.74
CA ARG A 52 -10.33 -11.06 7.09
C ARG A 52 -10.18 -12.57 7.04
N THR A 53 -8.98 -13.12 7.19
CA THR A 53 -8.70 -14.56 7.09
C THR A 53 -8.18 -15.19 8.38
N GLY A 54 -7.88 -14.40 9.42
CA GLY A 54 -7.38 -14.90 10.70
C GLY A 54 -8.41 -15.64 11.55
N GLU A 55 -7.94 -16.33 12.59
CA GLU A 55 -8.76 -17.13 13.54
C GLU A 55 -9.81 -16.29 14.29
N SER A 56 -9.58 -14.98 14.40
CA SER A 56 -10.53 -14.01 14.93
C SER A 56 -10.86 -13.01 13.82
N TRP A 57 -12.08 -13.03 13.30
CA TRP A 57 -12.57 -12.02 12.36
C TRP A 57 -12.50 -10.63 13.01
N VAL A 58 -11.48 -9.84 12.67
CA VAL A 58 -11.32 -8.50 13.21
C VAL A 58 -12.15 -7.54 12.39
N ARG A 59 -13.22 -7.00 12.99
CA ARG A 59 -13.92 -5.86 12.39
C ARG A 59 -13.11 -4.58 12.61
N PHE A 60 -12.73 -3.94 11.52
CA PHE A 60 -12.33 -2.54 11.49
C PHE A 60 -13.58 -1.68 11.75
N SER A 61 -13.44 -0.61 12.54
CA SER A 61 -14.39 0.50 12.42
C SER A 61 -14.20 1.23 11.09
N ASP A 62 -15.18 2.02 10.67
CA ASP A 62 -15.09 2.81 9.43
C ASP A 62 -13.82 3.68 9.40
N SER A 63 -13.52 4.36 10.51
CA SER A 63 -12.30 5.16 10.65
C SER A 63 -10.99 4.36 10.58
N GLU A 64 -10.99 3.11 11.05
CA GLU A 64 -9.82 2.23 10.97
C GLU A 64 -9.63 1.72 9.53
N PHE A 65 -10.73 1.41 8.85
CA PHE A 65 -10.73 1.01 7.44
C PHE A 65 -10.27 2.16 6.53
N GLU A 66 -10.81 3.36 6.71
CA GLU A 66 -10.40 4.57 5.97
C GLU A 66 -8.91 4.87 6.17
N ARG A 67 -8.39 4.67 7.38
CA ARG A 67 -6.96 4.89 7.66
C ARG A 67 -6.09 3.86 6.95
N LEU A 68 -6.50 2.61 6.92
CA LEU A 68 -5.79 1.54 6.21
C LEU A 68 -5.74 1.82 4.70
N GLU A 69 -6.90 2.17 4.12
CA GLU A 69 -7.01 2.50 2.70
C GLU A 69 -6.20 3.75 2.34
N ARG A 70 -6.25 4.80 3.16
CA ARG A 70 -5.40 5.98 2.97
C ARG A 70 -3.92 5.63 3.01
N THR A 71 -3.49 4.85 4.02
CA THR A 71 -2.10 4.41 4.15
C THR A 71 -1.63 3.64 2.92
N MET A 72 -2.47 2.75 2.39
CA MET A 72 -2.17 2.01 1.17
C MET A 72 -1.97 2.95 -0.03
N ASN A 73 -2.86 3.95 -0.17
CA ASN A 73 -2.76 4.93 -1.25
C ASN A 73 -1.56 5.86 -1.12
N ASP A 74 -1.15 6.22 0.10
CA ASP A 74 0.08 6.98 0.35
C ASP A 74 1.31 6.21 -0.14
N TRP A 75 1.34 4.89 0.06
CA TRP A 75 2.39 4.03 -0.49
C TRP A 75 2.36 3.94 -2.02
N LEU A 76 1.18 3.83 -2.64
CA LEU A 76 1.06 3.86 -4.11
C LEU A 76 1.51 5.19 -4.71
N ARG A 77 1.27 6.30 -4.01
CA ARG A 77 1.80 7.62 -4.40
C ARG A 77 3.32 7.68 -4.32
N CYS A 78 3.92 7.09 -3.28
CA CYS A 78 5.37 6.98 -3.19
C CYS A 78 5.94 6.10 -4.33
N TYR A 79 5.27 4.99 -4.63
CA TYR A 79 5.64 4.11 -5.74
C TYR A 79 5.61 4.84 -7.09
N ALA A 80 4.51 5.53 -7.40
CA ALA A 80 4.39 6.31 -8.63
C ALA A 80 5.43 7.43 -8.72
N ALA A 81 5.72 8.08 -7.58
CA ALA A 81 6.72 9.13 -7.51
C ALA A 81 8.13 8.62 -7.86
N CYS A 82 8.47 7.35 -7.60
CA CYS A 82 9.74 6.75 -8.08
C CYS A 82 9.88 6.76 -9.62
N TYR A 83 8.78 6.93 -10.35
CA TYR A 83 8.75 7.05 -11.81
C TYR A 83 8.47 8.48 -12.28
N GLY A 84 8.45 9.47 -11.38
CA GLY A 84 8.08 10.85 -11.71
C GLY A 84 6.59 11.04 -12.04
N VAL A 85 5.72 10.09 -11.65
CA VAL A 85 4.29 10.11 -11.95
C VAL A 85 3.47 10.38 -10.69
N GLU A 86 2.39 11.15 -10.83
CA GLU A 86 1.37 11.30 -9.79
C GLU A 86 0.19 10.36 -10.02
N VAL A 87 -0.26 9.68 -8.96
CA VAL A 87 -1.45 8.82 -9.02
C VAL A 87 -2.72 9.68 -9.12
N ALA A 88 -3.51 9.49 -10.19
CA ALA A 88 -4.70 10.29 -10.47
C ALA A 88 -5.89 10.07 -9.52
N GLY A 89 -5.85 9.07 -8.64
CA GLY A 89 -6.98 8.70 -7.78
C GLY A 89 -6.59 7.97 -6.50
N SER A 90 -7.59 7.31 -5.92
CA SER A 90 -7.42 6.41 -4.79
C SER A 90 -8.06 5.07 -5.09
N TYR A 91 -7.41 4.00 -4.63
CA TYR A 91 -7.86 2.62 -4.83
C TYR A 91 -8.33 2.03 -3.53
N SER A 92 -9.29 1.10 -3.62
CA SER A 92 -9.76 0.42 -2.42
C SER A 92 -8.77 -0.66 -1.97
N VAL A 93 -8.59 -0.81 -0.65
CA VAL A 93 -7.74 -1.89 -0.12
C VAL A 93 -8.32 -3.27 -0.43
N ARG A 94 -9.64 -3.35 -0.62
CA ARG A 94 -10.33 -4.56 -1.08
C ARG A 94 -9.88 -4.95 -2.49
N ALA A 95 -9.89 -4.02 -3.44
CA ALA A 95 -9.46 -4.29 -4.81
C ALA A 95 -7.99 -4.74 -4.86
N ALA A 96 -7.12 -4.11 -4.06
CA ALA A 96 -5.72 -4.52 -3.95
C ALA A 96 -5.58 -5.96 -3.40
N ALA A 97 -6.39 -6.33 -2.41
CA ALA A 97 -6.38 -7.67 -1.84
C ALA A 97 -6.93 -8.73 -2.80
N GLU A 98 -8.00 -8.42 -3.55
CA GLU A 98 -8.54 -9.30 -4.60
C GLU A 98 -7.47 -9.56 -5.68
N LEU A 99 -6.82 -8.51 -6.19
CA LEU A 99 -5.71 -8.64 -7.13
C LEU A 99 -4.53 -9.43 -6.54
N LEU A 100 -4.21 -9.25 -5.25
CA LEU A 100 -3.11 -9.99 -4.62
C LEU A 100 -3.40 -11.50 -4.57
N VAL A 101 -4.65 -11.90 -4.35
CA VAL A 101 -5.07 -13.30 -4.42
C VAL A 101 -4.94 -13.84 -5.84
N ASP A 102 -5.25 -13.03 -6.85
CA ASP A 102 -5.16 -13.46 -8.25
C ASP A 102 -3.70 -13.55 -8.74
N THR A 103 -2.88 -12.55 -8.44
CA THR A 103 -1.51 -12.44 -8.98
C THR A 103 -0.46 -13.12 -8.12
N HIS A 104 -0.70 -13.27 -6.81
CA HIS A 104 0.32 -13.65 -5.82
C HIS A 104 1.59 -12.79 -5.87
N ASN A 105 1.50 -11.57 -6.42
CA ASN A 105 2.63 -10.68 -6.65
C ASN A 105 2.24 -9.22 -6.43
N VAL A 106 2.83 -8.60 -5.41
CA VAL A 106 2.56 -7.21 -5.01
C VAL A 106 2.90 -6.18 -6.09
N GLN A 107 3.92 -6.46 -6.92
CA GLN A 107 4.28 -5.60 -8.04
C GLN A 107 3.20 -5.62 -9.11
N ASP A 108 2.71 -6.81 -9.48
CA ASP A 108 1.62 -6.94 -10.43
C ASP A 108 0.35 -6.23 -9.93
N VAL A 109 0.06 -6.29 -8.63
CA VAL A 109 -1.05 -5.53 -8.03
C VAL A 109 -0.86 -4.03 -8.23
N ALA A 110 0.31 -3.48 -7.88
CA ALA A 110 0.58 -2.06 -8.01
C ALA A 110 0.49 -1.60 -9.47
N MET A 111 1.06 -2.36 -10.40
CA MET A 111 0.98 -2.09 -11.83
C MET A 111 -0.46 -2.16 -12.35
N LEU A 112 -1.26 -3.15 -11.94
CA LEU A 112 -2.65 -3.28 -12.38
C LEU A 112 -3.56 -2.17 -11.82
N LEU A 113 -3.30 -1.69 -10.61
CA LEU A 113 -4.04 -0.56 -10.03
C LEU A 113 -3.64 0.76 -10.69
N THR A 114 -2.35 1.01 -10.85
CA THR A 114 -1.82 2.34 -11.20
C THR A 114 -1.51 2.54 -12.68
N GLY A 115 -1.25 1.46 -13.42
CA GLY A 115 -0.72 1.50 -14.78
C GLY A 115 0.75 1.92 -14.88
N ILE A 116 1.47 1.96 -13.75
CA ILE A 116 2.86 2.43 -13.63
C ILE A 116 3.79 1.24 -13.36
N PRO A 117 4.99 1.15 -13.98
CA PRO A 117 5.43 1.98 -15.10
C PRO A 117 4.59 1.71 -16.36
N GLU A 118 4.51 2.71 -17.25
CA GLU A 118 3.89 2.53 -18.57
C GLU A 118 4.60 1.37 -19.29
N ARG A 119 3.83 0.45 -19.86
CA ARG A 119 4.33 -0.72 -20.58
C ARG A 119 4.60 -0.41 -22.05
#